data_AF-A0A7K5TY72-F1
#
_entry.id   AF-A0A7K5TY72-F1
#
_cell.length_a   1.000
_cell.length_b   1.000
_cell.length_c   1.000
_cell.angle_alpha   90.00
_cell.angle_beta   90.00
_cell.angle_gamma   90.00
#
_symmetry.space_group_name_H-M   'P 1'
#
loop_
_entity.id
_entity.type
_entity.pdbx_description
1 polymer ?
#
loop_
_entity_poly.entity_id
_entity_poly.type
_entity_poly.pdbx_seq_one_letter_code
_entity_poly.pdbx_strand_id
1 'polypeptide(L)'
;LQQEKAEWENLNKLLMHHGLKPVSLAAPQYCRNTTDMIVLDSQSSLEIRLALKTLVEDIERQQKLMQGLMETNRCLRDVVRQEQGRASRQEQRANDLENVVKNIKAKIRQLEDETIAKACQQQNQVRELQKDQQASQVKYQQQQEKLQEQEEIIIRLQKELSKVGMEEQHRVATQNKMFRQFCKRAPKSLLDQRYISAVIFFFLNSNNFFFPNRQLKKDEDQVQREGESKEEFLNLDATPNYRALLTSFQKQLIETKARNEELLLENTNLKKDLEIRPTAQELKFHKYQVKKLEKTLKKTIQ
;
A
#
# COMPACT_ATOMS: atom_id res chain seq x y z
N LEU A 1 -12.98 66.98 -82.83
CA LEU A 1 -12.38 68.02 -81.96
C LEU A 1 -13.10 68.19 -80.61
N GLN A 2 -14.40 68.52 -80.54
CA GLN A 2 -15.08 68.67 -79.23
C GLN A 2 -15.17 67.37 -78.42
N GLN A 3 -15.52 66.25 -79.07
CA GLN A 3 -15.57 64.93 -78.43
C GLN A 3 -14.20 64.46 -77.93
N GLU A 4 -13.15 64.65 -78.73
CA GLU A 4 -11.77 64.33 -78.37
C GLU A 4 -11.26 65.14 -77.17
N LYS A 5 -11.63 66.43 -77.09
CA LYS A 5 -11.33 67.26 -75.90
C LYS A 5 -12.00 66.70 -74.64
N ALA A 6 -13.26 66.29 -74.72
CA ALA A 6 -13.98 65.71 -73.59
C ALA A 6 -13.38 64.37 -73.13
N GLU A 7 -12.95 63.52 -74.07
CA GLU A 7 -12.28 62.25 -73.74
C GLU A 7 -10.90 62.47 -73.10
N TRP A 8 -10.13 63.44 -73.58
CA TRP A 8 -8.86 63.86 -72.94
C TRP A 8 -9.09 64.48 -71.57
N GLU A 9 -10.15 65.28 -71.37
CA GLU A 9 -10.52 65.82 -70.06
C GLU A 9 -10.88 64.71 -69.06
N ASN A 10 -11.62 63.68 -69.49
CA ASN A 10 -11.93 62.53 -68.65
C ASN A 10 -10.68 61.71 -68.29
N LEU A 11 -9.78 61.50 -69.26
CA LEU A 11 -8.51 60.81 -69.00
C LEU A 11 -7.59 61.64 -68.09
N ASN A 12 -7.58 62.97 -68.24
CA ASN A 12 -6.83 63.87 -67.37
C ASN A 12 -7.33 63.86 -65.93
N LYS A 13 -8.65 63.74 -65.70
CA LYS A 13 -9.19 63.53 -64.35
C LYS A 13 -8.67 62.24 -63.72
N LEU A 14 -8.59 61.17 -64.51
CA LEU A 14 -8.08 59.88 -64.06
C LEU A 14 -6.57 59.95 -63.76
N LEU A 15 -5.78 60.53 -64.67
CA LEU A 15 -4.35 60.77 -64.47
C LEU A 15 -4.09 61.58 -63.18
N MET A 16 -4.84 62.65 -62.97
CA MET A 16 -4.73 63.49 -61.78
C MET A 16 -5.11 62.74 -60.50
N HIS A 17 -6.10 61.83 -60.54
CA HIS A 17 -6.46 60.99 -59.40
C HIS A 17 -5.29 60.08 -58.96
N HIS A 18 -4.45 59.68 -59.92
CA HIS A 18 -3.23 58.90 -59.71
C HIS A 18 -1.96 59.76 -59.53
N GLY A 19 -2.10 61.09 -59.41
CA GLY A 19 -0.97 62.01 -59.21
C GLY A 19 -0.12 62.28 -60.45
N LEU A 20 -0.60 61.90 -61.64
CA LEU A 20 0.07 62.13 -62.92
C LEU A 20 -0.34 63.49 -63.51
N LYS A 21 0.54 64.10 -64.30
CA LYS A 21 0.29 65.41 -64.94
C LYS A 21 -0.73 65.28 -66.08
N PRO A 22 -1.63 66.26 -66.26
CA PRO A 22 -2.63 66.23 -67.33
C PRO A 22 -2.00 66.54 -68.69
N VAL A 23 -2.53 65.95 -69.75
CA VAL A 23 -2.15 66.21 -71.14
C VAL A 23 -2.94 67.41 -71.65
N SER A 24 -2.25 68.50 -71.99
CA SER A 24 -2.85 69.72 -72.53
C SER A 24 -2.90 69.70 -74.06
N LEU A 25 -4.07 69.96 -74.65
CA LEU A 25 -4.21 70.14 -76.10
C LEU A 25 -3.94 71.60 -76.48
N ALA A 26 -2.89 71.86 -77.26
CA ALA A 26 -2.55 73.21 -77.71
C ALA A 26 -3.52 73.72 -78.79
N ALA A 27 -3.90 75.00 -78.74
CA ALA A 27 -4.74 75.62 -79.77
C ALA A 27 -3.89 75.99 -81.01
N PRO A 28 -4.35 75.72 -82.25
CA PRO A 28 -3.56 75.94 -83.47
C PRO A 28 -3.09 77.38 -83.71
N GLN A 29 -3.75 78.37 -83.10
CA GLN A 29 -3.59 79.80 -83.44
C GLN A 29 -2.54 80.55 -82.59
N TYR A 30 -1.93 79.93 -81.57
CA TYR A 30 -1.03 80.62 -80.62
C TYR A 30 0.38 80.03 -80.47
N CYS A 31 0.80 79.11 -81.35
CA CYS A 31 2.04 78.34 -81.14
C CYS A 31 3.15 78.78 -82.11
N ARG A 32 4.18 79.52 -81.62
CA ARG A 32 5.40 79.86 -82.39
C ARG A 32 6.59 78.92 -82.14
N ASN A 33 6.58 78.14 -81.06
CA ASN A 33 7.68 77.24 -80.69
C ASN A 33 7.19 75.79 -80.72
N THR A 34 7.62 75.02 -81.73
CA THR A 34 7.27 73.60 -81.93
C THR A 34 8.24 72.65 -81.22
N THR A 35 9.27 73.16 -80.56
CA THR A 35 10.35 72.34 -79.98
C THR A 35 9.91 71.48 -78.79
N ASP A 36 8.87 71.90 -78.06
CA ASP A 36 8.36 71.19 -76.87
C ASP A 36 6.95 70.58 -77.09
N MET A 37 6.48 70.53 -78.34
CA MET A 37 5.13 70.07 -78.68
C MET A 37 5.17 68.87 -79.64
N ILE A 38 4.41 67.82 -79.31
CA ILE A 38 4.26 66.65 -80.17
C ILE A 38 3.01 66.83 -81.01
N VAL A 39 3.17 66.89 -82.33
CA VAL A 39 2.05 66.90 -83.28
C VAL A 39 1.68 65.46 -83.58
N LEU A 40 0.43 65.09 -83.28
CA LEU A 40 -0.12 63.76 -83.54
C LEU A 40 -1.20 63.87 -84.62
N ASP A 41 -1.23 62.90 -85.52
CA ASP A 41 -2.41 62.68 -86.36
C ASP A 41 -3.55 62.08 -85.52
N SER A 42 -4.77 62.13 -86.04
CA SER A 42 -5.97 61.69 -85.32
C SER A 42 -5.91 60.21 -84.91
N GLN A 43 -5.26 59.37 -85.71
CA GLN A 43 -5.13 57.95 -85.42
C GLN A 43 -4.13 57.73 -84.27
N SER A 44 -2.94 58.32 -84.34
CA SER A 44 -1.96 58.24 -83.26
C SER A 44 -2.48 58.81 -81.93
N SER A 45 -3.24 59.91 -81.96
CA SER A 45 -3.83 60.46 -80.72
C SER A 45 -4.86 59.51 -80.11
N LEU A 46 -5.67 58.82 -80.92
CA LEU A 46 -6.65 57.85 -80.43
C LEU A 46 -5.94 56.64 -79.81
N GLU A 47 -4.93 56.11 -80.48
CA GLU A 47 -4.14 54.96 -80.00
C GLU A 47 -3.43 55.26 -78.68
N ILE A 48 -2.78 56.43 -78.57
CA ILE A 48 -2.13 56.86 -77.33
C ILE A 48 -3.14 57.03 -76.20
N ARG A 49 -4.33 57.59 -76.49
CA ARG A 49 -5.39 57.76 -75.48
C ARG A 49 -5.91 56.42 -74.98
N LEU A 50 -6.13 55.45 -75.87
CA LEU A 50 -6.53 54.09 -75.50
C LEU A 50 -5.45 53.36 -74.72
N ALA A 51 -4.18 53.52 -75.09
CA ALA A 51 -3.05 52.97 -74.35
C ALA A 51 -2.95 53.55 -72.94
N LEU A 52 -3.04 54.87 -72.80
CA LEU A 52 -3.04 55.54 -71.49
C LEU A 52 -4.23 55.11 -70.64
N LYS A 53 -5.43 55.03 -71.22
CA LYS A 53 -6.63 54.59 -70.51
C LYS A 53 -6.46 53.17 -69.95
N THR A 54 -6.02 52.23 -70.80
CA THR A 54 -5.78 50.84 -70.40
C THR A 54 -4.71 50.74 -69.31
N LEU A 55 -3.63 51.51 -69.41
CA LEU A 55 -2.56 51.52 -68.40
C LEU A 55 -3.05 52.04 -67.05
N VAL A 56 -3.86 53.10 -67.03
CA VAL A 56 -4.37 53.66 -65.77
C VAL A 56 -5.42 52.73 -65.13
N GLU A 57 -6.29 52.11 -65.93
CA GLU A 57 -7.20 51.07 -65.45
C GLU A 57 -6.43 49.85 -64.89
N ASP A 58 -5.29 49.49 -65.48
CA ASP A 58 -4.42 48.43 -64.94
C ASP A 58 -3.77 48.84 -63.61
N ILE A 59 -3.30 50.09 -63.48
CA ILE A 59 -2.76 50.62 -62.22
C ILE A 59 -3.80 50.51 -61.09
N GLU A 60 -5.07 50.87 -61.35
CA GLU A 60 -6.14 50.71 -60.36
C GLU A 60 -6.39 49.26 -59.97
N ARG A 61 -6.38 48.35 -60.95
CA ARG A 61 -6.53 46.91 -60.72
C ARG A 61 -5.38 46.39 -59.85
N GLN A 62 -4.14 46.77 -60.17
CA GLN A 62 -2.96 46.40 -59.40
C GLN A 62 -2.99 46.98 -57.99
N GLN A 63 -3.43 48.22 -57.80
CA GLN A 63 -3.56 48.85 -56.49
C GLN A 63 -4.60 48.12 -55.62
N LYS A 64 -5.76 47.75 -56.17
CA LYS A 64 -6.78 46.94 -55.48
C LYS A 64 -6.24 45.56 -55.10
N LEU A 65 -5.53 44.90 -56.01
CA LEU A 65 -4.88 43.61 -55.73
C LEU A 65 -3.85 43.75 -54.60
N MET A 66 -3.01 44.77 -54.64
CA MET A 66 -2.01 45.04 -53.61
C MET A 66 -2.66 45.30 -52.24
N GLN A 67 -3.74 46.06 -52.18
CA GLN A 67 -4.51 46.27 -50.94
C GLN A 67 -5.07 44.95 -50.40
N GLY A 68 -5.71 44.14 -51.24
CA GLY A 68 -6.21 42.82 -50.84
C GLY A 68 -5.10 41.88 -50.38
N LEU A 69 -3.93 41.91 -51.02
CA LEU A 69 -2.75 41.15 -50.59
C LEU A 69 -2.20 41.64 -49.25
N MET A 70 -2.19 42.94 -48.99
CA MET A 70 -1.76 43.49 -47.70
C MET A 70 -2.71 43.09 -46.56
N GLU A 71 -4.02 43.16 -46.81
CA GLU A 71 -5.05 42.78 -45.83
C GLU A 71 -5.00 41.27 -45.53
N THR A 72 -4.94 40.43 -46.56
CA THR A 72 -4.80 38.98 -46.39
C THR A 72 -3.50 38.62 -45.66
N ASN A 73 -2.38 39.26 -46.00
CA ASN A 73 -1.11 39.04 -45.32
C ASN A 73 -1.16 39.46 -43.84
N ARG A 74 -1.84 40.56 -43.50
CA ARG A 74 -2.07 40.96 -42.12
C ARG A 74 -2.91 39.94 -41.36
N CYS A 75 -4.02 39.49 -41.95
CA CYS A 75 -4.87 38.45 -41.37
C CYS A 75 -4.09 37.14 -41.14
N LEU A 76 -3.30 36.71 -42.12
CA LEU A 76 -2.45 35.52 -41.99
C LEU A 76 -1.44 35.67 -40.84
N ARG A 77 -0.84 36.85 -40.66
CA ARG A 77 0.06 37.10 -39.52
C ARG A 77 -0.65 36.99 -38.18
N ASP A 78 -1.88 37.48 -38.08
CA ASP A 78 -2.68 37.37 -36.85
C ASP A 78 -3.07 35.92 -36.55
N VAL A 79 -3.45 35.14 -37.57
CA VAL A 79 -3.72 33.70 -37.44
C VAL A 79 -2.46 32.95 -36.99
N VAL A 80 -1.30 33.21 -37.60
CA VAL A 80 -0.03 32.59 -37.21
C VAL A 80 0.30 32.88 -35.74
N ARG A 81 0.13 34.13 -35.28
CA ARG A 81 0.33 34.48 -33.87
C ARG A 81 -0.64 33.76 -32.94
N GLN A 82 -1.91 33.64 -33.34
CA GLN A 82 -2.91 32.91 -32.55
C GLN A 82 -2.57 31.43 -32.43
N GLU A 83 -2.19 30.79 -33.54
CA GLU A 83 -1.80 29.37 -33.57
C GLU A 83 -0.51 29.12 -32.79
N GLN A 84 0.48 30.01 -32.86
CA GLN A 84 1.67 29.95 -32.01
C GLN A 84 1.29 30.00 -30.52
N GLY A 85 0.36 30.88 -30.14
CA GLY A 85 -0.15 30.92 -28.77
C GLY A 85 -0.91 29.65 -28.36
N ARG A 86 -1.64 29.01 -29.28
CA ARG A 86 -2.30 27.72 -29.05
C ARG A 86 -1.29 26.59 -28.88
N ALA A 87 -0.29 26.53 -29.76
CA ALA A 87 0.79 25.54 -29.72
C ALA A 87 1.58 25.64 -28.40
N SER A 88 1.98 26.83 -27.98
CA SER A 88 2.69 27.04 -26.71
C SER A 88 1.88 26.58 -25.49
N ARG A 89 0.56 26.87 -25.45
CA ARG A 89 -0.30 26.34 -24.37
C ARG A 89 -0.41 24.82 -24.40
N GLN A 90 -0.43 24.22 -25.59
CA GLN A 90 -0.52 22.76 -25.73
C GLN A 90 0.80 22.09 -25.33
N GLU A 91 1.94 22.70 -25.67
CA GLU A 91 3.27 22.27 -25.23
C GLU A 91 3.40 22.32 -23.70
N GLN A 92 2.98 23.43 -23.07
CA GLN A 92 2.99 23.53 -21.61
C GLN A 92 2.15 22.42 -20.96
N ARG A 93 0.94 22.17 -21.48
CA ARG A 93 0.09 21.08 -20.99
C ARG A 93 0.74 19.70 -21.17
N ALA A 94 1.43 19.47 -22.28
CA ALA A 94 2.15 18.23 -22.52
C ALA A 94 3.30 18.05 -21.52
N ASN A 95 4.05 19.11 -21.24
CA ASN A 95 5.13 19.10 -20.24
C ASN A 95 4.60 18.84 -18.82
N ASP A 96 3.49 19.48 -18.44
CA ASP A 96 2.85 19.26 -17.14
C ASP A 96 2.39 17.79 -16.98
N LEU A 97 1.78 17.23 -18.03
CA LEU A 97 1.38 15.82 -18.06
C LEU A 97 2.59 14.88 -18.00
N GLU A 98 3.68 15.20 -18.70
CA GLU A 98 4.92 14.41 -18.64
C GLU A 98 5.49 14.38 -17.22
N ASN A 99 5.48 15.52 -16.51
CA ASN A 99 5.91 15.61 -15.13
C ASN A 99 5.03 14.77 -14.19
N VAL A 100 3.70 14.83 -14.36
CA VAL A 100 2.77 13.97 -13.62
C VAL A 100 3.07 12.49 -13.87
N VAL A 101 3.28 12.09 -15.12
CA VAL A 101 3.62 10.70 -15.47
C VAL A 101 4.96 10.28 -14.86
N LYS A 102 5.98 11.15 -14.89
CA LYS A 102 7.28 10.89 -14.23
C LYS A 102 7.10 10.66 -12.73
N ASN A 103 6.31 11.49 -12.06
CA ASN A 103 6.02 11.36 -10.62
C ASN A 103 5.25 10.07 -10.30
N ILE A 104 4.23 9.73 -11.09
CA ILE A 104 3.49 8.47 -10.93
C ILE A 104 4.42 7.27 -11.11
N LYS A 105 5.27 7.27 -12.15
CA LYS A 105 6.26 6.19 -12.37
C LYS A 105 7.23 6.05 -11.20
N ALA A 106 7.70 7.15 -10.64
CA ALA A 106 8.56 7.12 -9.45
C ALA A 106 7.82 6.54 -8.24
N LYS A 107 6.54 6.93 -8.04
CA LYS A 107 5.75 6.42 -6.92
C LYS A 107 5.42 4.93 -7.06
N ILE A 108 5.13 4.45 -8.27
CA ILE A 108 4.91 3.03 -8.54
C ILE A 108 6.16 2.23 -8.19
N ARG A 109 7.34 2.64 -8.67
CA ARG A 109 8.60 1.95 -8.34
C ARG A 109 8.86 1.92 -6.84
N GLN A 110 8.65 3.04 -6.15
CA GLN A 110 8.79 3.08 -4.70
C GLN A 110 7.87 2.06 -4.00
N LEU A 111 6.60 1.99 -4.42
CA LEU A 111 5.63 1.05 -3.83
C LEU A 111 5.98 -0.41 -4.16
N GLU A 112 6.46 -0.68 -5.37
CA GLU A 112 6.96 -2.00 -5.78
C GLU A 112 8.15 -2.42 -4.91
N ASP A 113 9.14 -1.53 -4.75
CA ASP A 113 10.33 -1.77 -3.92
C ASP A 113 9.96 -2.00 -2.44
N GLU A 114 9.07 -1.18 -1.88
CA GLU A 114 8.56 -1.34 -0.51
C GLU A 114 7.82 -2.68 -0.34
N THR A 115 7.06 -3.11 -1.35
CA THR A 115 6.32 -4.38 -1.32
C THR A 115 7.27 -5.56 -1.40
N ILE A 116 8.28 -5.50 -2.27
CA ILE A 116 9.33 -6.52 -2.39
C ILE A 116 10.10 -6.62 -1.07
N ALA A 117 10.50 -5.50 -0.48
CA ALA A 117 11.22 -5.47 0.79
C ALA A 117 10.41 -6.12 1.93
N LYS A 118 9.11 -5.78 2.03
CA LYS A 118 8.19 -6.40 3.00
C LYS A 118 8.04 -7.90 2.78
N ALA A 119 7.88 -8.33 1.52
CA ALA A 119 7.78 -9.75 1.18
C ALA A 119 9.05 -10.52 1.56
N CYS A 120 10.24 -9.96 1.27
CA CYS A 120 11.52 -10.54 1.67
C CYS A 120 11.65 -10.63 3.20
N GLN A 121 11.26 -9.59 3.93
CA GLN A 121 11.27 -9.59 5.39
C GLN A 121 10.35 -10.68 5.96
N GLN A 122 9.11 -10.78 5.46
CA GLN A 122 8.15 -11.80 5.87
C GLN A 122 8.67 -13.22 5.54
N GLN A 123 9.25 -13.42 4.36
CA GLN A 123 9.83 -14.71 3.98
C GLN A 123 10.96 -15.12 4.93
N ASN A 124 11.80 -14.17 5.35
CA ASN A 124 12.86 -14.44 6.32
C ASN A 124 12.28 -14.81 7.70
N GLN A 125 11.24 -14.11 8.16
CA GLN A 125 10.56 -14.44 9.42
C GLN A 125 9.96 -15.85 9.39
N VAL A 126 9.27 -16.22 8.30
CA VAL A 126 8.71 -17.56 8.11
C VAL A 126 9.81 -18.62 8.14
N ARG A 127 10.96 -18.35 7.50
CA ARG A 127 12.10 -19.26 7.49
C ARG A 127 12.67 -19.49 8.88
N GLU A 128 12.80 -18.45 9.70
CA GLU A 128 13.27 -18.61 11.09
C GLU A 128 12.26 -19.38 11.94
N LEU A 129 10.96 -19.07 11.81
CA LEU A 129 9.91 -19.84 12.49
C LEU A 129 9.90 -21.32 12.11
N GLN A 130 10.17 -21.65 10.84
CA GLN A 130 10.30 -23.04 10.39
C GLN A 130 11.49 -23.75 11.04
N LYS A 131 12.63 -23.07 11.20
CA LYS A 131 13.79 -23.63 11.92
C LYS A 131 13.46 -23.88 13.38
N ASP A 132 12.81 -22.93 14.05
CA ASP A 132 12.39 -23.05 15.45
C ASP A 132 11.38 -24.19 15.65
N GLN A 133 10.44 -24.34 14.72
CA GLN A 133 9.49 -25.45 14.70
C GLN A 133 10.22 -26.79 14.59
N GLN A 134 11.16 -26.92 13.65
CA GLN A 134 11.94 -28.15 13.46
C GLN A 134 12.80 -28.47 14.70
N ALA A 135 13.46 -27.47 15.29
CA ALA A 135 14.24 -27.64 16.51
C ALA A 135 13.36 -28.09 17.70
N SER A 136 12.16 -27.51 17.82
CA SER A 136 11.19 -27.88 18.86
C SER A 136 10.65 -29.30 18.65
N GLN A 137 10.40 -29.70 17.41
CA GLN A 137 9.95 -31.04 17.05
C GLN A 137 10.99 -32.11 17.42
N VAL A 138 12.27 -31.85 17.13
CA VAL A 138 13.37 -32.76 17.53
C VAL A 138 13.44 -32.88 19.05
N LYS A 139 13.34 -31.77 19.79
CA LYS A 139 13.32 -31.82 21.27
C LYS A 139 12.14 -32.62 21.81
N TYR A 140 10.96 -32.45 21.22
CA TYR A 140 9.77 -33.22 21.61
C TYR A 140 9.98 -34.72 21.41
N GLN A 141 10.51 -35.14 20.26
CA GLN A 141 10.82 -36.55 19.99
C GLN A 141 11.81 -37.13 21.01
N GLN A 142 12.89 -36.40 21.30
CA GLN A 142 13.88 -36.82 22.31
C GLN A 142 13.28 -36.96 23.71
N GLN A 143 12.35 -36.08 24.10
CA GLN A 143 11.65 -36.19 25.38
C GLN A 143 10.70 -37.38 25.41
N GLN A 144 10.03 -37.66 24.29
CA GLN A 144 9.15 -38.82 24.15
C GLN A 144 9.91 -40.14 24.28
N GLU A 145 11.07 -40.26 23.64
CA GLU A 145 11.96 -41.42 23.77
C GLU A 145 12.41 -41.63 25.23
N LYS A 146 12.86 -40.57 25.90
CA LYS A 146 13.24 -40.63 27.33
C LYS A 146 12.09 -41.05 28.23
N LEU A 147 10.86 -40.60 27.94
CA LEU A 147 9.68 -41.01 28.69
C LEU A 147 9.44 -42.52 28.55
N GLN A 148 9.52 -43.05 27.32
CA GLN A 148 9.36 -44.48 27.06
C GLN A 148 10.44 -45.30 27.77
N GLU A 149 11.71 -44.87 27.74
CA GLU A 149 12.79 -45.52 28.48
C GLU A 149 12.51 -45.55 29.99
N GLN A 150 12.01 -44.44 30.56
CA GLN A 150 11.64 -44.37 31.98
C GLN A 150 10.48 -45.30 32.32
N GLU A 151 9.45 -45.36 31.47
CA GLU A 151 8.31 -46.28 31.64
C GLU A 151 8.78 -47.75 31.64
N GLU A 152 9.69 -48.12 30.73
CA GLU A 152 10.28 -49.46 30.71
C GLU A 152 11.08 -49.77 31.99
N ILE A 153 11.88 -48.81 32.48
CA ILE A 153 12.63 -48.95 33.74
C ILE A 153 11.66 -49.16 34.90
N ILE A 154 10.59 -48.36 34.98
CA ILE A 154 9.58 -48.48 36.02
C ILE A 154 8.94 -49.87 35.99
N ILE A 155 8.54 -50.37 34.82
CA ILE A 155 7.97 -51.72 34.67
C ILE A 155 8.97 -52.79 35.12
N ARG A 156 10.25 -52.67 34.76
CA ARG A 156 11.30 -53.60 35.20
C ARG A 156 11.47 -53.59 36.73
N LEU A 157 11.55 -52.40 37.33
CA LEU A 157 11.71 -52.25 38.78
C LEU A 157 10.47 -52.76 39.54
N GLN A 158 9.26 -52.52 39.04
CA GLN A 158 8.03 -53.05 39.63
C GLN A 158 8.00 -54.59 39.62
N LYS A 159 8.48 -55.23 38.55
CA LYS A 159 8.61 -56.69 38.48
C LYS A 159 9.61 -57.23 39.51
N GLU A 160 10.79 -56.60 39.61
CA GLU A 160 11.80 -56.98 40.60
C GLU A 160 11.31 -56.78 42.04
N LEU A 161 10.67 -55.64 42.34
CA LEU A 161 10.07 -55.39 43.66
C LEU A 161 9.01 -56.44 44.02
N SER A 162 8.19 -56.85 43.06
CA SER A 162 7.19 -57.90 43.27
C SER A 162 7.86 -59.25 43.58
N LYS A 163 8.92 -59.61 42.84
CA LYS A 163 9.69 -60.84 43.05
C LYS A 163 10.35 -60.85 44.43
N VAL A 164 11.10 -59.80 44.76
CA VAL A 164 11.76 -59.64 46.08
C VAL A 164 10.71 -59.63 47.21
N GLY A 165 9.57 -58.97 47.00
CA GLY A 165 8.46 -58.97 47.95
C GLY A 165 7.90 -60.38 48.20
N MET A 166 7.74 -61.20 47.17
CA MET A 166 7.29 -62.59 47.29
C MET A 166 8.34 -63.48 47.99
N GLU A 167 9.63 -63.33 47.66
CA GLU A 167 10.74 -64.04 48.30
C GLU A 167 10.84 -63.70 49.80
N GLU A 168 10.73 -62.42 50.16
CA GLU A 168 10.75 -61.97 51.55
C GLU A 168 9.52 -62.46 52.33
N GLN A 169 8.33 -62.40 51.72
CA GLN A 169 7.11 -62.92 52.34
C GLN A 169 7.22 -64.43 52.59
N HIS A 170 7.80 -65.19 51.66
CA HIS A 170 8.10 -66.61 51.84
C HIS A 170 9.11 -66.84 52.97
N ARG A 171 10.22 -66.09 53.00
CA ARG A 171 11.23 -66.18 54.07
C ARG A 171 10.62 -65.93 55.44
N VAL A 172 9.81 -64.88 55.59
CA VAL A 172 9.10 -64.54 56.83
C VAL A 172 8.08 -65.63 57.21
N ALA A 173 7.34 -66.19 56.25
CA ALA A 173 6.40 -67.28 56.51
C ALA A 173 7.11 -68.54 57.03
N THR A 174 8.26 -68.90 56.45
CA THR A 174 9.10 -70.01 56.90
C THR A 174 9.66 -69.76 58.30
N GLN A 175 10.20 -68.57 58.57
CA GLN A 175 10.67 -68.20 59.90
C GLN A 175 9.54 -68.26 60.94
N ASN A 176 8.37 -67.68 60.64
CA ASN A 176 7.20 -67.72 61.53
C ASN A 176 6.69 -69.16 61.78
N LYS A 177 6.77 -70.04 60.77
CA LYS A 177 6.43 -71.46 60.93
C LYS A 177 7.40 -72.16 61.88
N MET A 178 8.71 -71.97 61.69
CA MET A 178 9.74 -72.54 62.57
C MET A 178 9.64 -72.00 63.99
N PHE A 179 9.42 -70.69 64.16
CA PHE A 179 9.23 -70.06 65.45
C PHE A 179 8.00 -70.62 66.19
N ARG A 180 6.87 -70.80 65.49
CA ARG A 180 5.69 -71.44 66.09
C ARG A 180 5.95 -72.88 66.51
N GLN A 181 6.73 -73.65 65.75
CA GLN A 181 7.14 -75.00 66.14
C GLN A 181 8.06 -74.98 67.37
N PHE A 182 8.99 -74.03 67.43
CA PHE A 182 9.88 -73.83 68.57
C PHE A 182 9.10 -73.48 69.85
N CYS A 183 8.14 -72.55 69.79
CA CYS A 183 7.31 -72.16 70.93
C CYS A 183 6.39 -73.29 71.45
N LYS A 184 6.01 -74.24 70.59
CA LYS A 184 5.17 -75.39 70.98
C LYS A 184 5.95 -76.51 71.67
N ARG A 185 7.29 -76.44 71.69
CA ARG A 185 8.14 -77.44 72.33
C ARG A 185 8.15 -77.22 73.84
N ALA A 186 7.93 -78.28 74.62
CA ALA A 186 8.05 -78.21 76.08
C ALA A 186 9.52 -78.00 76.49
N PRO A 187 9.82 -77.06 77.41
CA PRO A 187 11.18 -76.82 77.89
C PRO A 187 11.70 -78.06 78.63
N LYS A 188 12.88 -78.54 78.23
CA LYS A 188 13.50 -79.75 78.77
C LYS A 188 14.38 -79.48 80.00
N SER A 189 14.66 -78.20 80.29
CA SER A 189 15.43 -77.74 81.46
C SER A 189 15.08 -76.30 81.85
N LEU A 190 15.46 -75.85 83.05
CA LEU A 190 15.30 -74.45 83.51
C LEU A 190 16.07 -73.44 82.63
N LEU A 191 17.23 -73.85 82.09
CA LEU A 191 18.01 -73.03 81.15
C LEU A 191 17.30 -72.90 79.79
N ASP A 192 16.68 -73.99 79.34
CA ASP A 192 15.88 -74.04 78.10
C ASP A 192 14.64 -73.13 78.20
N GLN A 193 14.01 -73.06 79.38
CA GLN A 193 12.90 -72.14 79.65
C GLN A 193 13.33 -70.65 79.59
N ARG A 194 14.50 -70.31 80.14
CA ARG A 194 15.09 -68.96 80.05
C ARG A 194 15.46 -68.60 78.62
N TYR A 195 15.95 -69.56 77.85
CA TYR A 195 16.30 -69.37 76.44
C TYR A 195 15.06 -69.17 75.56
N ILE A 196 14.03 -70.02 75.71
CA ILE A 196 12.77 -69.90 74.96
C ILE A 196 12.11 -68.54 75.22
N SER A 197 12.06 -68.08 76.48
CA SER A 197 11.48 -66.78 76.83
C SER A 197 12.27 -65.58 76.27
N ALA A 198 13.60 -65.64 76.27
CA ALA A 198 14.44 -64.61 75.64
C ALA A 198 14.22 -64.54 74.12
N VAL A 199 14.18 -65.69 73.44
CA VAL A 199 13.93 -65.76 71.99
C VAL A 199 12.54 -65.22 71.62
N ILE A 200 11.51 -65.50 72.43
CA ILE A 200 10.16 -64.96 72.23
C ILE A 200 10.15 -63.44 72.38
N PHE A 201 10.82 -62.89 73.39
CA PHE A 201 10.92 -61.45 73.62
C PHE A 201 11.61 -60.72 72.46
N PHE A 202 12.75 -61.23 71.98
CA PHE A 202 13.45 -60.64 70.84
C PHE A 202 12.62 -60.72 69.55
N PHE A 203 11.95 -61.84 69.27
CA PHE A 203 11.15 -62.00 68.06
C PHE A 203 9.92 -61.07 68.03
N LEU A 204 9.26 -60.87 69.17
CA LEU A 204 8.15 -59.92 69.30
C LEU A 204 8.62 -58.46 69.11
N ASN A 205 9.77 -58.10 69.69
CA ASN A 205 10.35 -56.76 69.50
C ASN A 205 10.77 -56.50 68.05
N SER A 206 11.42 -57.46 67.39
CA SER A 206 11.83 -57.32 66.00
C SER A 206 10.65 -57.21 65.02
N ASN A 207 9.55 -57.93 65.28
CA ASN A 207 8.33 -57.78 64.49
C ASN A 207 7.65 -56.44 64.75
N ASN A 208 7.52 -56.02 66.02
CA ASN A 208 6.98 -54.72 66.38
C ASN A 208 7.79 -53.53 65.86
N PHE A 209 9.05 -53.70 65.47
CA PHE A 209 9.84 -52.67 64.79
C PHE A 209 9.60 -52.61 63.27
N PHE A 210 9.12 -53.70 62.67
CA PHE A 210 8.87 -53.81 61.23
C PHE A 210 7.44 -53.43 60.82
N PHE A 211 6.46 -53.66 61.69
CA PHE A 211 5.05 -53.29 61.48
C PHE A 211 4.69 -51.79 61.52
N PRO A 212 5.38 -50.89 62.27
CA PRO A 212 5.10 -49.46 62.29
C PRO A 212 5.30 -48.80 60.92
N ASN A 213 6.27 -49.31 60.13
CA ASN A 213 6.54 -48.82 58.78
C ASN A 213 5.43 -49.17 57.76
N ARG A 214 4.49 -50.08 58.09
CA ARG A 214 3.30 -50.35 57.27
C ARG A 214 2.16 -49.36 57.52
N GLN A 215 2.15 -48.66 58.66
CA GLN A 215 1.10 -47.66 58.95
C GLN A 215 1.44 -46.28 58.37
N LEU A 216 2.73 -45.94 58.21
CA LEU A 216 3.15 -44.70 57.53
C LEU A 216 2.74 -44.61 56.04
N LYS A 217 2.33 -45.72 55.41
CA LYS A 217 1.80 -45.73 54.04
C LYS A 217 0.29 -45.45 53.94
N LYS A 218 -0.42 -45.28 55.06
CA LYS A 218 -1.87 -44.97 55.04
C LYS A 218 -2.20 -43.52 55.35
N ASP A 219 -1.23 -42.72 55.82
CA ASP A 219 -1.46 -41.31 56.18
C ASP A 219 -1.13 -40.31 55.07
N GLU A 220 -0.56 -40.74 53.93
CA GLU A 220 -0.36 -39.86 52.77
C GLU A 220 -1.64 -39.66 51.93
N ASP A 221 -2.67 -40.50 52.12
CA ASP A 221 -3.91 -40.46 51.33
C ASP A 221 -5.06 -39.63 51.98
N GLN A 222 -4.85 -38.98 53.14
CA GLN A 222 -5.91 -38.25 53.85
C GLN A 222 -5.65 -36.77 54.21
N VAL A 223 -4.51 -36.16 53.84
CA VAL A 223 -4.25 -34.73 54.13
C VAL A 223 -4.62 -33.80 52.97
N GLN A 224 -5.76 -34.06 52.32
CA GLN A 224 -6.30 -33.17 51.30
C GLN A 224 -7.82 -33.07 51.41
N ARG A 225 -8.30 -32.23 52.33
CA ARG A 225 -9.38 -31.28 52.05
C ARG A 225 -9.58 -30.26 53.17
N GLU A 226 -9.64 -29.00 52.72
CA GLU A 226 -10.29 -27.82 53.33
C GLU A 226 -9.66 -27.28 54.62
N GLY A 227 -8.89 -26.18 54.60
CA GLY A 227 -9.31 -24.80 54.31
C GLY A 227 -9.54 -24.10 55.67
N GLU A 228 -8.90 -23.00 56.08
CA GLU A 228 -8.60 -21.75 55.39
C GLU A 228 -7.60 -20.90 56.21
N SER A 229 -6.83 -20.07 55.50
CA SER A 229 -6.32 -18.76 55.92
C SER A 229 -5.35 -18.68 57.12
N LYS A 230 -4.07 -18.51 56.80
CA LYS A 230 -3.31 -17.27 57.08
C LYS A 230 -1.88 -17.36 56.55
N GLU A 231 -1.60 -16.48 55.59
CA GLU A 231 -0.32 -15.76 55.48
C GLU A 231 0.97 -16.57 55.63
N GLU A 232 1.16 -17.57 54.76
CA GLU A 232 2.49 -17.78 54.20
C GLU A 232 2.47 -17.21 52.79
N PHE A 233 3.15 -16.07 52.66
CA PHE A 233 3.31 -15.38 51.39
C PHE A 233 3.67 -16.36 50.29
N LEU A 234 2.86 -16.29 49.23
CA LEU A 234 3.02 -16.96 47.96
C LEU A 234 4.47 -16.84 47.47
N ASN A 235 5.32 -17.80 47.79
CA ASN A 235 6.43 -18.17 46.92
C ASN A 235 5.85 -18.97 45.75
N LEU A 236 4.95 -18.32 45.00
CA LEU A 236 4.71 -18.61 43.60
C LEU A 236 5.92 -18.06 42.83
N ASP A 237 7.09 -18.62 43.07
CA ASP A 237 8.08 -18.78 42.00
C ASP A 237 7.53 -19.84 41.05
N ALA A 238 6.39 -19.50 40.46
CA ALA A 238 5.81 -20.18 39.34
C ALA A 238 6.89 -20.21 38.26
N THR A 239 7.25 -21.44 37.88
CA THR A 239 8.15 -21.79 36.79
C THR A 239 8.22 -20.66 35.75
N PRO A 240 9.40 -20.14 35.36
CA PRO A 240 9.57 -18.93 34.54
C PRO A 240 8.65 -18.85 33.29
N ASN A 241 8.20 -19.99 32.81
CA ASN A 241 7.20 -20.18 31.77
C ASN A 241 5.81 -19.55 32.07
N TYR A 242 5.26 -19.72 33.28
CA TYR A 242 3.90 -19.22 33.60
C TYR A 242 3.84 -17.70 33.73
N ARG A 243 4.90 -17.09 34.28
CA ARG A 243 5.06 -15.63 34.33
C ARG A 243 5.20 -15.05 32.92
N ALA A 244 5.98 -15.69 32.05
CA ALA A 244 6.11 -15.28 30.66
C ALA A 244 4.77 -15.36 29.90
N LEU A 245 3.98 -16.41 30.15
CA LEU A 245 2.65 -16.58 29.54
C LEU A 245 1.64 -15.53 30.03
N LEU A 246 1.59 -15.24 31.32
CA LEU A 246 0.73 -14.17 31.85
C LEU A 246 1.11 -12.80 31.28
N THR A 247 2.40 -12.52 31.17
CA THR A 247 2.89 -11.26 30.60
C THR A 247 2.58 -11.17 29.10
N SER A 248 2.63 -12.28 28.37
CA SER A 248 2.27 -12.32 26.94
C SER A 248 0.78 -12.09 26.72
N PHE A 249 -0.09 -12.71 27.53
CA PHE A 249 -1.54 -12.46 27.46
C PHE A 249 -1.88 -11.03 27.86
N GLN A 250 -1.23 -10.47 28.88
CA GLN A 250 -1.42 -9.07 29.26
C GLN A 250 -0.99 -8.13 28.13
N LYS A 251 0.12 -8.42 27.45
CA LYS A 251 0.58 -7.65 26.29
C LYS A 251 -0.41 -7.74 25.11
N GLN A 252 -0.90 -8.94 24.81
CA GLN A 252 -1.91 -9.14 23.76
C GLN A 252 -3.22 -8.39 24.06
N LEU A 253 -3.66 -8.35 25.32
CA LEU A 253 -4.82 -7.57 25.75
C LEU A 253 -4.62 -6.06 25.53
N ILE A 254 -3.44 -5.54 25.84
CA ILE A 254 -3.12 -4.12 25.64
C ILE A 254 -3.06 -3.79 24.14
N GLU A 255 -2.38 -4.63 23.33
CA GLU A 255 -2.27 -4.44 21.88
C GLU A 255 -3.62 -4.53 21.17
N THR A 256 -4.45 -5.51 21.53
CA THR A 256 -5.80 -5.63 20.95
C THR A 256 -6.70 -4.47 21.34
N LYS A 257 -6.59 -3.96 22.57
CA LYS A 257 -7.32 -2.77 23.01
C LYS A 257 -6.90 -1.53 22.22
N ALA A 258 -5.58 -1.29 22.06
CA ALA A 258 -5.07 -0.17 21.26
C ALA A 258 -5.53 -0.26 19.80
N ARG A 259 -5.47 -1.45 19.19
CA ARG A 259 -5.93 -1.67 17.81
C ARG A 259 -7.43 -1.43 17.65
N ASN A 260 -8.24 -1.81 18.64
CA ASN A 260 -9.68 -1.51 18.63
C ASN A 260 -9.94 -0.01 18.72
N GLU A 261 -9.18 0.73 19.53
CA GLU A 261 -9.29 2.20 19.62
C GLU A 261 -8.91 2.87 18.29
N GLU A 262 -7.85 2.40 17.62
CA GLU A 262 -7.47 2.86 16.27
C GLU A 262 -8.56 2.60 15.22
N LEU A 263 -9.09 1.37 15.18
CA LEU A 263 -10.18 1.01 14.27
C LEU A 263 -11.44 1.82 14.53
N LEU A 264 -11.73 2.15 15.78
CA LEU A 264 -12.88 2.98 16.14
C LEU A 264 -12.70 4.41 15.66
N LEU A 265 -11.49 4.98 15.80
CA LEU A 265 -11.12 6.27 15.22
C LEU A 265 -11.25 6.25 13.68
N GLU A 266 -10.71 5.24 13.01
CA GLU A 266 -10.81 5.10 11.56
C GLU A 266 -12.27 5.00 11.10
N ASN A 267 -13.10 4.19 11.80
CA ASN A 267 -14.52 4.05 11.49
C ASN A 267 -15.26 5.38 11.64
N THR A 268 -14.97 6.15 12.70
CA THR A 268 -15.57 7.48 12.87
C THR A 268 -15.14 8.47 11.78
N ASN A 269 -13.89 8.40 11.31
CA ASN A 269 -13.41 9.23 10.21
C ASN A 269 -14.05 8.83 8.88
N LEU A 270 -14.10 7.53 8.56
CA LEU A 270 -14.77 7.03 7.36
C LEU A 270 -16.26 7.41 7.33
N LYS A 271 -16.92 7.40 8.49
CA LYS A 271 -18.32 7.84 8.60
C LYS A 271 -18.47 9.33 8.29
N LYS A 272 -17.57 10.19 8.80
CA LYS A 272 -17.55 11.62 8.46
C LYS A 272 -17.27 11.84 6.97
N ASP A 273 -16.33 11.09 6.39
CA ASP A 273 -16.02 11.17 4.96
C ASP A 273 -17.20 10.75 4.08
N LEU A 274 -17.99 9.76 4.52
CA LEU A 274 -19.23 9.36 3.86
C LEU A 274 -20.31 10.45 3.95
N GLU A 275 -20.42 11.15 5.08
CA GLU A 275 -21.37 12.26 5.26
C GLU A 275 -21.02 13.49 4.39
N ILE A 276 -19.73 13.73 4.15
CA ILE A 276 -19.25 14.86 3.33
C ILE A 276 -19.24 14.52 1.82
N ARG A 277 -19.33 13.23 1.47
CA ARG A 277 -19.31 12.80 0.07
C ARG A 277 -20.59 13.24 -0.65
N PRO A 278 -20.48 13.99 -1.77
CA PRO A 278 -21.65 14.39 -2.55
C PRO A 278 -22.43 13.17 -3.05
N THR A 279 -23.74 13.21 -2.91
CA THR A 279 -24.63 12.14 -3.37
C THR A 279 -24.56 12.03 -4.90
N ALA A 280 -24.75 10.84 -5.45
CA ALA A 280 -24.71 10.62 -6.90
C ALA A 280 -25.69 11.53 -7.69
N GLN A 281 -26.80 11.94 -7.08
CA GLN A 281 -27.71 12.94 -7.64
C GLN A 281 -27.11 14.35 -7.65
N GLU A 282 -26.48 14.79 -6.56
CA GLU A 282 -25.81 16.09 -6.47
C GLU A 282 -24.65 16.18 -7.47
N LEU A 283 -23.86 15.12 -7.60
CA LEU A 283 -22.80 15.04 -8.59
C LEU A 283 -23.35 15.14 -10.03
N LYS A 284 -24.46 14.46 -10.33
CA LYS A 284 -25.13 14.57 -11.64
C LYS A 284 -25.67 15.98 -11.88
N PHE A 285 -26.24 16.61 -10.86
CA PHE A 285 -26.74 17.98 -10.92
C PHE A 285 -25.60 18.98 -11.18
N HIS A 286 -24.52 18.92 -10.40
CA HIS A 286 -23.34 19.76 -10.61
C HIS A 286 -22.71 19.53 -11.99
N LYS A 287 -22.62 18.28 -12.46
CA LYS A 287 -22.13 17.95 -13.81
C LYS A 287 -23.01 18.55 -14.90
N TYR A 288 -24.33 18.53 -14.72
CA TYR A 288 -25.26 19.18 -15.65
C TYR A 288 -25.10 20.70 -15.65
N GLN A 289 -24.99 21.31 -14.47
CA GLN A 289 -24.79 22.76 -14.31
C GLN A 289 -23.48 23.22 -14.94
N VAL A 290 -22.38 22.48 -14.72
CA VAL A 290 -21.09 22.75 -15.36
C VAL A 290 -21.23 22.68 -16.89
N LYS A 291 -21.86 21.64 -17.44
CA LYS A 291 -22.10 21.56 -18.90
C LYS A 291 -22.95 22.72 -19.43
N LYS A 292 -23.92 23.19 -18.65
CA LYS A 292 -24.76 24.34 -19.02
C LYS A 292 -23.93 25.61 -19.04
N LEU A 293 -23.12 25.85 -18.01
CA LEU A 293 -22.21 27.00 -17.93
C LEU A 293 -21.15 26.97 -19.03
N GLU A 294 -20.56 25.82 -19.33
CA GLU A 294 -19.63 25.64 -20.45
C GLU A 294 -20.27 26.00 -21.79
N LYS A 295 -21.53 25.60 -22.01
CA LYS A 295 -22.27 25.97 -23.23
C LYS A 295 -22.54 27.46 -23.29
N THR A 296 -22.91 28.09 -22.17
CA THR A 296 -23.13 29.54 -22.11
C THR A 296 -21.82 30.28 -22.39
N LEU A 297 -20.72 29.89 -21.73
CA LEU A 297 -19.40 30.48 -21.92
C LEU A 297 -18.92 30.37 -23.38
N LYS A 298 -19.12 29.21 -24.03
CA LYS A 298 -18.81 29.06 -25.45
C LYS A 298 -19.60 30.01 -26.35
N LYS A 299 -20.85 30.32 -25.99
CA LYS A 299 -21.69 31.29 -26.71
C LYS A 299 -21.35 32.74 -26.43
N THR A 300 -20.69 33.04 -25.30
CA THR A 300 -20.25 34.40 -24.95
C THR A 300 -18.86 34.73 -25.50
N ILE A 301 -18.08 33.72 -25.87
CA ILE A 301 -16.72 33.85 -26.43
C ILE A 301 -16.72 33.84 -27.98
N GLN A 302 -17.84 33.45 -28.62
CA GLN A 302 -18.10 33.64 -30.06
C GLN A 302 -18.89 34.93 -30.30
#